data_AF-A0A3B3Z0D3-F1
#
_entry.id   AF-A0A3B3Z0D3-F1
#
_cell.length_a   1.000
_cell.length_b   1.000
_cell.length_c   1.000
_cell.angle_alpha   90.00
_cell.angle_beta   90.00
_cell.angle_gamma   90.00
#
_symmetry.space_group_name_H-M   'P 1'
#
loop_
_entity.id
_entity.type
_entity.pdbx_description
1 polymer ?
#
loop_
_entity_poly.entity_id
_entity_poly.type
_entity_poly.pdbx_seq_one_letter_code
_entity_poly.pdbx_strand_id
1 'polypeptide(L)'
;MAVLLDLTRCCSSCCSPGASLLQEADLHVFLLCGAESNRRENGLSDPILGSHRSVHVLDSGSTAERLYRLKRSLDDLDLSAVRVLTTARRREVLARYQEMLFTAVYTFDYDVTQADKLTCSDCCGSAHTDSPEGEAEEEVSAFLQQLPALKGDIRTLRSTLIPDCFGHGFSTRSGGVSYIPTLSSLNLFSSSRRRDPRAVVEENRRRLAVHAGFHPMPLRLVKVNHASDVWVLGKPEPESYDSMVTDQTGVVLAGQGADCLPILFADPVKKVIGAAHAGWRGTVMGVATATVDAMVTNFGCRYGDIVVAVGPSVGVCCFTLDREQAADFISIHPDCVPDPESARPHVDILLANRVLLQRRGVLPEHIHDNMDATRPPVTPCTSCNPDDFFSHVRDGLNFGTQVGFLWIKESGEQVSAPESQMGQQGGP
;
A
#
# COMPACT_ATOMS: atom_id res chain seq x y z
N MET A 1 8.63 -25.20 9.94
CA MET A 1 9.71 -24.33 9.41
C MET A 1 9.82 -24.53 7.90
N ALA A 2 10.14 -23.49 7.13
CA ALA A 2 10.34 -23.63 5.68
C ALA A 2 11.82 -23.81 5.31
N VAL A 3 12.10 -24.67 4.35
CA VAL A 3 13.43 -24.87 3.76
C VAL A 3 13.34 -24.61 2.26
N LEU A 4 14.05 -23.61 1.75
CA LEU A 4 14.17 -23.31 0.33
C LEU A 4 15.47 -23.90 -0.23
N LEU A 5 15.35 -24.85 -1.16
CA LEU A 5 16.47 -25.42 -1.91
C LEU A 5 16.58 -24.73 -3.26
N ASP A 6 17.68 -24.00 -3.48
CA ASP A 6 17.97 -23.36 -4.77
C ASP A 6 18.63 -24.35 -5.74
N LEU A 7 17.84 -24.90 -6.65
CA LEU A 7 18.27 -25.84 -7.68
C LEU A 7 18.34 -25.20 -9.07
N THR A 8 18.34 -23.86 -9.17
CA THR A 8 18.28 -23.15 -10.46
C THR A 8 19.46 -23.43 -11.39
N ARG A 9 20.57 -23.97 -10.87
CA ARG A 9 21.75 -24.38 -11.65
C ARG A 9 22.18 -25.84 -11.43
N CYS A 10 21.32 -26.69 -10.86
CA CYS A 10 21.64 -28.11 -10.70
C CYS A 10 21.30 -28.88 -11.99
N CYS A 11 22.26 -29.61 -12.55
CA CYS A 11 22.01 -30.59 -13.62
C CYS A 11 21.33 -31.84 -13.03
N SER A 12 20.37 -32.42 -13.76
CA SER A 12 19.54 -33.55 -13.33
C SER A 12 20.29 -34.86 -13.06
N SER A 13 21.55 -34.99 -13.47
CA SER A 13 22.31 -36.25 -13.41
C SER A 13 23.38 -36.35 -12.32
N CYS A 14 23.81 -35.24 -11.70
CA CYS A 14 25.03 -35.23 -10.86
C CYS A 14 24.86 -34.59 -9.48
N CYS A 15 23.73 -33.93 -9.21
CA CYS A 15 23.51 -33.16 -7.98
C CYS A 15 22.50 -33.89 -7.10
N SER A 16 22.96 -34.76 -6.20
CA SER A 16 22.13 -35.28 -5.12
C SER A 16 22.02 -34.21 -4.02
N PRO A 17 20.84 -33.62 -3.75
CA PRO A 17 20.67 -32.81 -2.56
C PRO A 17 21.04 -33.68 -1.36
N GLY A 18 21.87 -33.19 -0.45
CA GLY A 18 22.30 -33.95 0.73
C GLY A 18 21.10 -34.51 1.48
N ALA A 19 20.84 -35.81 1.30
CA ALA A 19 19.67 -36.52 1.84
C ALA A 19 19.60 -36.51 3.38
N SER A 20 20.69 -36.10 4.05
CA SER A 20 20.77 -35.96 5.50
C SER A 20 20.11 -34.69 6.06
N LEU A 21 19.88 -33.64 5.25
CA LEU A 21 19.28 -32.38 5.72
C LEU A 21 17.75 -32.43 5.81
N LEU A 22 17.12 -33.45 5.23
CA LEU A 22 15.66 -33.57 5.11
C LEU A 22 15.04 -34.50 6.14
N GLN A 23 15.80 -35.00 7.13
CA GLN A 23 15.33 -36.02 8.08
C GLN A 23 14.40 -35.51 9.20
N GLU A 24 14.14 -34.21 9.30
CA GLU A 24 13.22 -33.66 10.31
C GLU A 24 11.76 -33.77 9.84
N ALA A 25 10.91 -34.34 10.70
CA ALA A 25 9.56 -34.79 10.35
C ALA A 25 8.52 -33.67 10.10
N ASP A 26 8.85 -32.38 10.25
CA ASP A 26 7.89 -31.26 10.17
C ASP A 26 8.37 -30.08 9.28
N LEU A 27 9.22 -30.36 8.29
CA LEU A 27 9.75 -29.35 7.36
C LEU A 27 8.87 -29.18 6.12
N HIS A 28 8.58 -27.93 5.75
CA HIS A 28 8.04 -27.59 4.43
C HIS A 28 9.20 -27.29 3.48
N VAL A 29 9.35 -28.09 2.44
CA VAL A 29 10.50 -28.04 1.54
C VAL A 29 10.08 -27.41 0.22
N PHE A 30 10.70 -26.30 -0.16
CA PHE A 30 10.45 -25.57 -1.40
C PHE A 30 11.62 -25.76 -2.36
N LEU A 31 11.34 -26.25 -3.57
CA LEU A 31 12.34 -26.48 -4.61
C LEU A 31 12.29 -25.36 -5.66
N LEU A 32 13.32 -24.51 -5.71
CA LEU A 32 13.45 -23.45 -6.71
C LEU A 32 14.17 -24.01 -7.96
N CYS A 33 13.41 -24.35 -9.01
CA CYS A 33 13.96 -24.98 -10.21
C CYS A 33 14.19 -23.98 -11.36
N GLY A 34 15.24 -24.17 -12.16
CA GLY A 34 15.55 -23.34 -13.33
C GLY A 34 14.71 -23.69 -14.58
N ALA A 35 14.67 -22.77 -15.55
CA ALA A 35 13.86 -22.88 -16.77
C ALA A 35 14.30 -24.02 -17.72
N GLU A 36 15.54 -24.49 -17.62
CA GLU A 36 16.12 -25.52 -18.52
C GLU A 36 16.21 -26.93 -17.92
N SER A 37 15.46 -27.24 -16.87
CA SER A 37 15.30 -28.65 -16.52
C SER A 37 14.35 -29.30 -17.53
N ASN A 38 14.92 -29.93 -18.57
CA ASN A 38 14.26 -30.85 -19.49
C ASN A 38 13.53 -31.94 -18.68
N ARG A 39 12.32 -31.65 -18.20
CA ARG A 39 11.40 -32.59 -17.55
C ARG A 39 10.52 -33.29 -18.58
N ARG A 40 11.12 -33.69 -19.70
CA ARG A 40 10.52 -34.71 -20.55
C ARG A 40 11.40 -35.95 -20.47
N GLU A 41 10.77 -37.01 -19.97
CA GLU A 41 11.09 -38.43 -20.16
C GLU A 41 11.86 -39.23 -19.12
N ASN A 42 12.46 -38.66 -18.07
CA ASN A 42 12.89 -39.49 -16.94
C ASN A 42 12.45 -38.86 -15.62
N GLY A 43 11.45 -39.51 -15.01
CA GLY A 43 10.95 -39.13 -13.70
C GLY A 43 12.10 -38.99 -12.70
N LEU A 44 11.93 -38.09 -11.74
CA LEU A 44 12.67 -38.16 -10.48
C LEU A 44 12.32 -39.50 -9.82
N SER A 45 13.03 -40.56 -10.19
CA SER A 45 13.04 -41.82 -9.47
C SER A 45 13.98 -41.70 -8.27
N ASP A 46 13.41 -41.90 -7.08
CA ASP A 46 14.04 -42.21 -5.78
C ASP A 46 14.88 -41.11 -5.08
N PRO A 47 14.99 -41.03 -3.73
CA PRO A 47 14.18 -41.51 -2.60
C PRO A 47 13.58 -40.36 -1.74
N ILE A 48 13.73 -39.08 -2.17
CA ILE A 48 13.39 -37.88 -1.37
C ILE A 48 11.87 -37.70 -1.22
N LEU A 49 11.09 -38.10 -2.22
CA LEU A 49 9.62 -37.98 -2.21
C LEU A 49 8.93 -39.08 -1.39
N GLY A 50 9.68 -40.06 -0.85
CA GLY A 50 9.12 -41.28 -0.25
C GLY A 50 8.53 -41.12 1.16
N SER A 51 8.80 -40.01 1.88
CA SER A 51 8.35 -39.85 3.28
C SER A 51 7.83 -38.47 3.69
N HIS A 52 7.98 -37.42 2.87
CA HIS A 52 7.64 -36.05 3.27
C HIS A 52 6.37 -35.54 2.55
N ARG A 53 5.29 -35.31 3.31
CA ARG A 53 4.00 -34.80 2.80
C ARG A 53 4.02 -33.32 2.36
N SER A 54 5.17 -32.64 2.40
CA SER A 54 5.27 -31.17 2.38
C SER A 54 6.36 -30.64 1.42
N VAL A 55 6.53 -31.28 0.25
CA VAL A 55 7.42 -30.76 -0.81
C VAL A 55 6.63 -29.92 -1.81
N HIS A 56 7.07 -28.69 -2.02
CA HIS A 56 6.47 -27.69 -2.92
C HIS A 56 7.46 -27.35 -4.04
N VAL A 57 7.09 -27.59 -5.29
CA VAL A 57 7.95 -27.31 -6.45
C VAL A 57 7.61 -25.92 -7.02
N LEU A 58 8.61 -25.06 -7.18
CA LEU A 58 8.49 -23.72 -7.74
C LEU A 58 9.10 -23.71 -9.16
N ASP A 59 8.44 -24.40 -10.09
CA ASP A 59 8.92 -24.68 -11.46
C ASP A 59 8.15 -23.88 -12.53
N SER A 60 8.19 -22.55 -12.45
CA SER A 60 7.58 -21.74 -13.52
C SER A 60 8.12 -20.32 -13.53
N GLY A 61 8.23 -19.78 -14.74
CA GLY A 61 8.44 -18.35 -14.99
C GLY A 61 9.79 -17.80 -14.52
N SER A 62 9.73 -16.57 -14.04
CA SER A 62 10.88 -15.77 -13.62
C SER A 62 11.26 -16.03 -12.15
N THR A 63 12.42 -15.55 -11.69
CA THR A 63 12.80 -15.62 -10.27
C THR A 63 11.81 -14.84 -9.41
N ALA A 64 11.34 -13.69 -9.87
CA ALA A 64 10.31 -12.89 -9.20
C ALA A 64 9.03 -13.70 -8.97
N GLU A 65 8.52 -14.37 -10.01
CA GLU A 65 7.30 -15.17 -9.93
C GLU A 65 7.44 -16.33 -8.93
N ARG A 66 8.58 -17.04 -8.95
CA ARG A 66 8.85 -18.14 -8.02
C ARG A 66 8.91 -17.67 -6.57
N LEU A 67 9.59 -16.56 -6.30
CA LEU A 67 9.69 -16.00 -4.95
C LEU A 67 8.37 -15.40 -4.46
N TYR A 68 7.57 -14.84 -5.36
CA TYR A 68 6.20 -14.45 -5.05
C TYR A 68 5.33 -15.66 -4.69
N ARG A 69 5.43 -16.77 -5.43
CA ARG A 69 4.74 -18.03 -5.07
C ARG A 69 5.21 -18.59 -3.74
N LEU A 70 6.51 -18.60 -3.47
CA LEU A 70 7.07 -18.97 -2.17
C LEU A 70 6.42 -18.15 -1.06
N LYS A 71 6.41 -16.82 -1.19
CA LYS A 71 5.80 -15.93 -0.21
C LYS A 71 4.32 -16.26 0.04
N ARG A 72 3.54 -16.47 -1.02
CA ARG A 72 2.12 -16.87 -0.89
C ARG A 72 1.97 -18.15 -0.10
N SER A 73 2.75 -19.19 -0.42
CA SER A 73 2.72 -20.45 0.32
C SER A 73 3.16 -20.28 1.78
N LEU A 74 4.14 -19.43 2.06
CA LEU A 74 4.54 -19.11 3.43
C LEU A 74 3.41 -18.43 4.20
N ASP A 75 2.70 -17.49 3.58
CA ASP A 75 1.54 -16.83 4.20
C ASP A 75 0.38 -17.78 4.45
N ASP A 76 0.05 -18.66 3.48
CA ASP A 76 -1.02 -19.65 3.60
C ASP A 76 -0.72 -20.69 4.71
N LEU A 77 0.56 -20.96 4.97
CA LEU A 77 1.03 -21.89 6.00
C LEU A 77 1.37 -21.20 7.34
N ASP A 78 1.19 -19.88 7.43
CA ASP A 78 1.63 -19.03 8.56
C ASP A 78 3.10 -19.25 8.97
N LEU A 79 3.97 -19.36 7.97
CA LEU A 79 5.43 -19.49 8.15
C LEU A 79 6.11 -18.14 7.89
N SER A 80 7.09 -17.82 8.73
CA SER A 80 7.91 -16.61 8.58
C SER A 80 9.41 -16.90 8.57
N ALA A 81 9.86 -18.03 9.13
CA ALA A 81 11.26 -18.44 9.12
C ALA A 81 11.56 -19.38 7.96
N VAL A 82 12.53 -19.00 7.13
CA VAL A 82 12.97 -19.72 5.94
C VAL A 82 14.46 -19.98 6.03
N ARG A 83 14.85 -21.26 6.04
CA ARG A 83 16.24 -21.67 5.82
C ARG A 83 16.50 -21.81 4.33
N VAL A 84 17.53 -21.15 3.80
CA VAL A 84 17.86 -21.13 2.37
C VAL A 84 19.16 -21.89 2.14
N LEU A 85 19.08 -22.97 1.36
CA LEU A 85 20.22 -23.75 0.90
C LEU A 85 20.57 -23.31 -0.52
N THR A 86 21.70 -22.63 -0.68
CA THR A 86 22.12 -22.04 -1.98
C THR A 86 23.64 -21.92 -2.09
N THR A 87 24.11 -21.38 -3.22
CA THR A 87 25.52 -21.05 -3.48
C THR A 87 25.82 -19.58 -3.18
N ALA A 88 27.09 -19.23 -2.98
CA ALA A 88 27.50 -17.85 -2.67
C ALA A 88 27.01 -16.83 -3.72
N ARG A 89 27.19 -17.14 -5.02
CA ARG A 89 26.73 -16.28 -6.13
C ARG A 89 25.21 -16.11 -6.13
N ARG A 90 24.46 -17.17 -5.82
CA ARG A 90 23.00 -17.14 -5.83
C ARG A 90 22.41 -16.42 -4.62
N ARG A 91 23.09 -16.45 -3.47
CA ARG A 91 22.70 -15.67 -2.30
C ARG A 91 22.59 -14.18 -2.62
N GLU A 92 23.57 -13.61 -3.33
CA GLU A 92 23.55 -12.19 -3.71
C GLU A 92 22.34 -11.85 -4.59
N VAL A 93 22.02 -12.72 -5.56
CA VAL A 93 20.86 -12.56 -6.42
C VAL A 93 19.56 -12.67 -5.63
N LEU A 94 19.38 -13.73 -4.83
CA LEU A 94 18.17 -13.96 -4.05
C LEU A 94 17.90 -12.86 -3.02
N ALA A 95 18.95 -12.30 -2.41
CA ALA A 95 18.84 -11.20 -1.46
C ALA A 95 18.14 -9.97 -2.09
N ARG A 96 18.46 -9.60 -3.33
CA ARG A 96 17.83 -8.47 -4.04
C ARG A 96 16.33 -8.67 -4.23
N TYR A 97 15.92 -9.87 -4.68
CA TYR A 97 14.50 -10.19 -4.81
C TYR A 97 13.80 -10.22 -3.44
N GLN A 98 14.49 -10.69 -2.39
CA GLN A 98 13.94 -10.73 -1.04
C GLN A 98 13.66 -9.34 -0.49
N GLU A 99 14.56 -8.38 -0.68
CA GLU A 99 14.37 -6.99 -0.28
C GLU A 99 13.13 -6.34 -0.93
N MET A 100 12.80 -6.76 -2.15
CA MET A 100 11.65 -6.23 -2.90
C MET A 100 10.33 -6.96 -2.59
N LEU A 101 10.37 -8.28 -2.42
CA LEU A 101 9.19 -9.14 -2.33
C LEU A 101 8.83 -9.58 -0.91
N PHE A 102 9.69 -9.34 0.08
CA PHE A 102 9.44 -9.71 1.48
C PHE A 102 9.60 -8.49 2.40
N THR A 103 9.10 -8.62 3.63
CA THR A 103 9.27 -7.62 4.70
C THR A 103 10.05 -8.22 5.86
N ALA A 104 10.35 -7.41 6.88
CA ALA A 104 11.03 -7.86 8.09
C ALA A 104 10.20 -8.85 8.94
N VAL A 105 8.94 -9.13 8.56
CA VAL A 105 8.15 -10.23 9.14
C VAL A 105 8.78 -11.58 8.84
N TYR A 106 9.50 -11.72 7.72
CA TYR A 106 10.16 -12.97 7.33
C TYR A 106 11.65 -12.93 7.69
N THR A 107 12.17 -14.06 8.16
CA THR A 107 13.59 -14.26 8.42
C THR A 107 14.16 -15.29 7.45
N PHE A 108 15.30 -14.96 6.86
CA PHE A 108 16.02 -15.83 5.93
C PHE A 108 17.37 -16.20 6.50
N ASP A 109 17.56 -17.47 6.85
CA ASP A 109 18.83 -18.02 7.31
C ASP A 109 19.53 -18.75 6.16
N TYR A 110 20.70 -18.27 5.75
CA TYR A 110 21.39 -18.78 4.56
C TYR A 110 22.47 -19.79 4.94
N ASP A 111 22.27 -21.03 4.52
CA ASP A 111 23.27 -22.08 4.55
C ASP A 111 23.95 -22.15 3.17
N VAL A 112 25.07 -21.43 3.07
CA VAL A 112 25.85 -21.32 1.84
C VAL A 112 26.84 -22.47 1.79
N THR A 113 26.57 -23.42 0.89
CA THR A 113 27.50 -24.51 0.61
C THR A 113 28.64 -24.03 -0.27
N GLN A 114 29.85 -24.57 -0.08
CA GLN A 114 30.93 -24.40 -1.05
C GLN A 114 30.50 -25.02 -2.39
N ALA A 115 30.77 -24.32 -3.49
CA ALA A 115 30.26 -24.60 -4.84
C ALA A 115 30.36 -26.07 -5.27
N ASP A 116 31.35 -26.79 -4.75
CA ASP A 116 31.71 -28.16 -5.13
C ASP A 116 30.72 -29.26 -4.69
N LYS A 117 29.69 -28.96 -3.87
CA LYS A 117 28.70 -29.96 -3.41
C LYS A 117 27.32 -29.88 -4.07
N LEU A 118 27.00 -28.79 -4.76
CA LEU A 118 25.68 -28.58 -5.40
C LEU A 118 25.77 -28.32 -6.91
N THR A 119 26.97 -28.19 -7.45
CA THR A 119 27.19 -28.01 -8.90
C THR A 119 28.18 -29.04 -9.41
N CYS A 120 27.89 -29.62 -10.59
CA CYS A 120 28.75 -30.60 -11.22
C CYS A 120 29.97 -29.94 -11.88
N SER A 121 31.07 -30.69 -12.05
CA SER A 121 32.27 -30.19 -12.76
C SER A 121 31.99 -29.80 -14.22
N ASP A 122 31.00 -30.43 -14.87
CA ASP A 122 30.60 -30.14 -16.26
C ASP A 122 29.73 -28.86 -16.36
N CYS A 123 29.25 -28.36 -15.23
CA CYS A 123 28.37 -27.20 -15.09
C CYS A 123 29.18 -25.89 -14.94
N CYS A 124 30.51 -25.98 -14.96
CA CYS A 124 31.46 -24.86 -14.91
C CYS A 124 31.59 -24.11 -16.27
N GLY A 125 30.76 -24.45 -17.26
CA GLY A 125 30.75 -23.83 -18.57
C GLY A 125 30.21 -22.40 -18.57
N SER A 126 31.01 -21.49 -19.12
CA SER A 126 30.68 -20.08 -19.34
C SER A 126 29.52 -19.90 -20.32
N ALA A 127 28.30 -19.70 -19.83
CA ALA A 127 27.24 -18.97 -20.52
C ALA A 127 26.06 -18.80 -19.57
N HIS A 128 26.06 -17.72 -18.81
CA HIS A 128 24.91 -16.83 -18.58
C HIS A 128 25.47 -15.72 -17.71
N THR A 129 25.64 -14.60 -18.41
CA THR A 129 26.24 -13.34 -18.03
C THR A 129 25.66 -12.80 -16.74
N ASP A 130 26.49 -12.01 -16.06
CA ASP A 130 26.15 -11.23 -14.89
C ASP A 130 24.82 -10.49 -15.10
N SER A 131 23.90 -10.64 -14.14
CA SER A 131 22.72 -9.80 -14.07
C SER A 131 23.10 -8.56 -13.26
N PRO A 132 23.30 -7.39 -13.91
CA PRO A 132 23.51 -6.13 -13.20
C PRO A 132 22.31 -5.83 -12.28
N GLU A 133 22.52 -4.95 -11.31
CA GLU A 133 21.51 -4.51 -10.33
C GLU A 133 20.15 -4.14 -10.94
N GLY A 134 20.11 -3.70 -12.21
CA GLY A 134 18.88 -3.35 -12.93
C GLY A 134 17.97 -4.51 -13.34
N GLU A 135 18.47 -5.73 -13.55
CA GLU A 135 17.62 -6.83 -14.07
C GLU A 135 16.57 -7.31 -13.06
N ALA A 136 16.89 -7.33 -11.75
CA ALA A 136 15.96 -7.84 -10.74
C ALA A 136 14.78 -6.89 -10.49
N GLU A 137 15.03 -5.58 -10.44
CA GLU A 137 13.98 -4.57 -10.26
C GLU A 137 13.03 -4.55 -11.46
N GLU A 138 13.58 -4.60 -12.68
CA GLU A 138 12.81 -4.70 -13.91
C GLU A 138 11.98 -5.99 -13.96
N GLU A 139 12.57 -7.14 -13.60
CA GLU A 139 11.87 -8.43 -13.57
C GLU A 139 10.72 -8.44 -12.55
N VAL A 140 10.95 -7.93 -11.33
CA VAL A 140 9.91 -7.82 -10.30
C VAL A 140 8.79 -6.88 -10.74
N SER A 141 9.14 -5.71 -11.26
CA SER A 141 8.18 -4.72 -11.76
C SER A 141 7.34 -5.30 -12.91
N ALA A 142 7.99 -5.90 -13.91
CA ALA A 142 7.30 -6.52 -15.05
C ALA A 142 6.36 -7.66 -14.61
N PHE A 143 6.79 -8.50 -13.67
CA PHE A 143 5.96 -9.56 -13.12
C PHE A 143 4.73 -9.01 -12.38
N LEU A 144 4.92 -8.05 -11.47
CA LEU A 144 3.81 -7.48 -10.68
C LEU A 144 2.79 -6.74 -11.57
N GLN A 145 3.23 -6.09 -12.63
CA GLN A 145 2.36 -5.44 -13.61
C GLN A 145 1.46 -6.41 -14.37
N GLN A 146 1.87 -7.67 -14.52
CA GLN A 146 1.09 -8.72 -15.17
C GLN A 146 0.02 -9.34 -14.25
N LEU A 147 0.11 -9.13 -12.94
CA LEU A 147 -0.86 -9.69 -12.00
C LEU A 147 -2.27 -9.12 -12.26
N PRO A 148 -3.32 -9.95 -12.20
CA PRO A 148 -4.68 -9.44 -12.38
C PRO A 148 -5.06 -8.50 -11.24
N ALA A 149 -5.88 -7.49 -11.55
CA ALA A 149 -6.52 -6.68 -10.52
C ALA A 149 -7.45 -7.55 -9.66
N LEU A 150 -7.33 -7.39 -8.34
CA LEU A 150 -8.23 -8.05 -7.38
C LEU A 150 -9.36 -7.10 -6.99
N LYS A 151 -10.52 -7.66 -6.63
CA LYS A 151 -11.72 -6.91 -6.21
C LYS A 151 -12.28 -5.92 -7.24
N GLY A 152 -12.12 -6.21 -8.53
CA GLY A 152 -12.63 -5.37 -9.63
C GLY A 152 -11.72 -4.19 -9.96
N ASP A 153 -12.28 -3.16 -10.59
CA ASP A 153 -11.52 -1.98 -11.03
C ASP A 153 -11.19 -1.03 -9.87
N ILE A 154 -10.17 -0.19 -10.07
CA ILE A 154 -9.87 0.90 -9.15
C ILE A 154 -11.08 1.85 -9.14
N ARG A 155 -11.52 2.20 -7.93
CA ARG A 155 -12.54 3.23 -7.70
C ARG A 155 -12.00 4.30 -6.78
N THR A 156 -12.34 5.55 -7.09
CA THR A 156 -12.00 6.72 -6.29
C THR A 156 -13.26 7.54 -6.01
N LEU A 157 -13.37 8.08 -4.79
CA LEU A 157 -14.38 9.07 -4.46
C LEU A 157 -13.84 10.47 -4.78
N ARG A 158 -14.70 11.37 -5.25
CA ARG A 158 -14.33 12.75 -5.56
C ARG A 158 -15.25 13.74 -4.87
N SER A 159 -14.65 14.79 -4.33
CA SER A 159 -15.38 15.94 -3.82
C SER A 159 -15.94 16.78 -4.97
N THR A 160 -17.18 17.27 -4.82
CA THR A 160 -17.80 18.25 -5.73
C THR A 160 -17.39 19.71 -5.43
N LEU A 161 -16.60 19.94 -4.38
CA LEU A 161 -16.11 21.28 -4.00
C LEU A 161 -14.70 21.59 -4.49
N ILE A 162 -13.85 20.58 -4.72
CA ILE A 162 -12.48 20.80 -5.20
C ILE A 162 -12.55 21.10 -6.70
N PRO A 163 -12.13 22.30 -7.16
CA PRO A 163 -12.29 22.69 -8.56
C PRO A 163 -11.36 21.93 -9.51
N ASP A 164 -11.74 21.86 -10.78
CA ASP A 164 -11.04 21.08 -11.82
C ASP A 164 -9.62 21.52 -12.13
N CYS A 165 -9.18 22.71 -11.69
CA CYS A 165 -7.77 23.10 -11.76
C CYS A 165 -6.87 22.27 -10.84
N PHE A 166 -7.47 21.45 -9.97
CA PHE A 166 -6.79 20.44 -9.18
C PHE A 166 -7.24 19.06 -9.62
N GLY A 167 -6.35 18.08 -9.48
CA GLY A 167 -6.71 16.68 -9.52
C GLY A 167 -6.79 16.13 -8.11
N HIS A 168 -7.81 15.32 -7.81
CA HIS A 168 -7.98 14.75 -6.48
C HIS A 168 -8.75 13.44 -6.48
N GLY A 169 -8.71 12.77 -5.34
CA GLY A 169 -9.62 11.70 -5.01
C GLY A 169 -9.29 11.03 -3.69
N PHE A 170 -10.17 10.13 -3.27
CA PHE A 170 -9.95 9.21 -2.17
C PHE A 170 -10.03 7.78 -2.71
N SER A 171 -8.95 7.01 -2.57
CA SER A 171 -8.92 5.64 -3.08
C SER A 171 -9.83 4.72 -2.25
N THR A 172 -10.47 3.78 -2.92
CA THR A 172 -11.04 2.58 -2.28
C THR A 172 -9.99 1.45 -2.24
N ARG A 173 -10.36 0.27 -1.72
CA ARG A 173 -9.48 -0.89 -1.63
C ARG A 173 -9.47 -1.78 -2.88
N SER A 174 -10.23 -1.48 -3.94
CA SER A 174 -10.34 -2.31 -5.15
C SER A 174 -9.27 -1.99 -6.21
N GLY A 175 -8.94 -2.97 -7.06
CA GLY A 175 -8.10 -2.78 -8.24
C GLY A 175 -6.59 -2.99 -8.06
N GLY A 176 -6.15 -3.38 -6.86
CA GLY A 176 -4.73 -3.64 -6.58
C GLY A 176 -4.31 -5.11 -6.73
N VAL A 177 -3.10 -5.41 -6.29
CA VAL A 177 -2.45 -6.74 -6.38
C VAL A 177 -2.14 -7.39 -5.03
N SER A 178 -2.36 -6.69 -3.92
CA SER A 178 -2.12 -7.26 -2.59
C SER A 178 -3.13 -8.39 -2.32
N TYR A 179 -2.64 -9.59 -2.02
CA TYR A 179 -3.49 -10.80 -1.91
C TYR A 179 -3.90 -11.13 -0.47
N ILE A 180 -3.16 -10.65 0.54
CA ILE A 180 -3.45 -10.97 1.94
C ILE A 180 -4.81 -10.36 2.31
N PRO A 181 -5.78 -11.10 2.89
CA PRO A 181 -7.18 -10.65 3.00
C PRO A 181 -7.37 -9.25 3.60
N THR A 182 -6.64 -8.94 4.67
CA THR A 182 -6.68 -7.64 5.36
C THR A 182 -5.95 -6.51 4.63
N LEU A 183 -5.09 -6.85 3.68
CA LEU A 183 -4.33 -5.93 2.81
C LEU A 183 -4.92 -5.88 1.39
N SER A 184 -5.84 -6.79 1.05
CA SER A 184 -6.35 -6.93 -0.30
C SER A 184 -7.39 -5.84 -0.65
N SER A 185 -7.28 -5.11 -1.75
CA SER A 185 -6.37 -5.31 -2.89
C SER A 185 -5.39 -4.16 -3.15
N LEU A 186 -5.86 -2.92 -3.08
CA LEU A 186 -5.10 -1.70 -3.41
C LEU A 186 -4.51 -1.09 -2.14
N ASN A 187 -3.61 -1.81 -1.48
CA ASN A 187 -2.88 -1.27 -0.33
C ASN A 187 -1.79 -0.28 -0.80
N LEU A 188 -1.82 0.94 -0.30
CA LEU A 188 -0.94 2.04 -0.76
C LEU A 188 0.17 2.39 0.24
N PHE A 189 0.29 1.62 1.32
CA PHE A 189 1.31 1.83 2.35
C PHE A 189 1.98 0.51 2.75
N SER A 190 3.32 0.52 2.73
CA SER A 190 4.16 -0.58 3.24
C SER A 190 4.81 -0.19 4.56
N SER A 191 4.95 -1.15 5.46
CA SER A 191 5.72 -1.02 6.71
C SER A 191 6.48 -2.32 6.97
N SER A 192 7.64 -2.23 7.59
CA SER A 192 8.45 -3.40 7.97
C SER A 192 7.71 -4.39 8.88
N ARG A 193 6.68 -3.91 9.61
CA ARG A 193 5.86 -4.73 10.52
C ARG A 193 4.67 -5.42 9.83
N ARG A 194 4.37 -5.09 8.58
CA ARG A 194 3.25 -5.68 7.81
C ARG A 194 3.79 -6.67 6.78
N ARG A 195 2.93 -7.54 6.28
CA ARG A 195 3.31 -8.60 5.32
C ARG A 195 3.33 -8.15 3.85
N ASP A 196 2.80 -6.97 3.53
CA ASP A 196 2.81 -6.45 2.15
C ASP A 196 4.16 -5.80 1.83
N PRO A 197 4.90 -6.29 0.82
CA PRO A 197 6.22 -5.79 0.53
C PRO A 197 6.19 -4.50 -0.29
N ARG A 198 7.30 -3.76 -0.28
CA ARG A 198 7.41 -2.46 -0.94
C ARG A 198 7.07 -2.55 -2.44
N ALA A 199 7.57 -3.55 -3.16
CA ALA A 199 7.33 -3.65 -4.60
C ALA A 199 5.84 -3.82 -4.96
N VAL A 200 5.08 -4.58 -4.16
CA VAL A 200 3.63 -4.76 -4.35
C VAL A 200 2.88 -3.46 -4.10
N VAL A 201 3.27 -2.70 -3.07
CA VAL A 201 2.68 -1.39 -2.76
C VAL A 201 3.03 -0.35 -3.84
N GLU A 202 4.25 -0.36 -4.37
CA GLU A 202 4.62 0.52 -5.49
C GLU A 202 3.84 0.19 -6.77
N GLU A 203 3.56 -1.08 -7.05
CA GLU A 203 2.65 -1.45 -8.15
C GLU A 203 1.23 -0.93 -7.91
N ASN A 204 0.69 -1.04 -6.69
CA ASN A 204 -0.61 -0.46 -6.36
C ASN A 204 -0.63 1.07 -6.54
N ARG A 205 0.44 1.77 -6.14
CA ARG A 205 0.59 3.21 -6.37
C ARG A 205 0.65 3.55 -7.84
N ARG A 206 1.38 2.78 -8.65
CA ARG A 206 1.41 2.92 -10.11
C ARG A 206 0.02 2.77 -10.72
N ARG A 207 -0.75 1.74 -10.32
CA ARG A 207 -2.12 1.53 -10.80
C ARG A 207 -3.04 2.68 -10.42
N LEU A 208 -2.97 3.17 -9.18
CA LEU A 208 -3.73 4.35 -8.75
C LEU A 208 -3.38 5.57 -9.59
N ALA A 209 -2.09 5.82 -9.82
CA ALA A 209 -1.60 6.95 -10.59
C ALA A 209 -2.13 6.93 -12.03
N VAL A 210 -2.05 5.78 -12.71
CA VAL A 210 -2.62 5.57 -14.06
C VAL A 210 -4.13 5.80 -14.07
N HIS A 211 -4.85 5.25 -13.08
CA HIS A 211 -6.31 5.44 -12.98
C HIS A 211 -6.70 6.92 -12.75
N ALA A 212 -5.95 7.62 -11.90
CA ALA A 212 -6.26 8.99 -11.51
C ALA A 212 -5.74 10.04 -12.51
N GLY A 213 -4.81 9.67 -13.39
CA GLY A 213 -4.23 10.56 -14.39
C GLY A 213 -3.07 11.41 -13.87
N PHE A 214 -2.24 10.87 -12.97
CA PHE A 214 -1.00 11.51 -12.53
C PHE A 214 0.19 10.55 -12.67
N HIS A 215 1.42 11.07 -12.73
CA HIS A 215 2.62 10.23 -12.74
C HIS A 215 2.88 9.67 -11.32
N PRO A 216 3.23 8.38 -11.11
CA PRO A 216 3.33 7.81 -9.75
C PRO A 216 4.45 8.38 -8.88
N MET A 217 5.60 8.69 -9.47
CA MET A 217 6.80 9.18 -8.76
C MET A 217 6.61 10.44 -7.91
N PRO A 218 5.81 11.46 -8.31
CA PRO A 218 5.52 12.62 -7.48
C PRO A 218 4.58 12.40 -6.29
N LEU A 219 4.08 11.18 -6.03
CA LEU A 219 3.23 10.90 -4.87
C LEU A 219 4.01 10.96 -3.56
N ARG A 220 3.66 11.94 -2.71
CA ARG A 220 4.23 12.10 -1.37
C ARG A 220 3.17 11.83 -0.31
N LEU A 221 3.43 10.84 0.53
CA LEU A 221 2.59 10.58 1.70
C LEU A 221 3.08 11.39 2.89
N VAL A 222 2.15 11.78 3.77
CA VAL A 222 2.48 12.35 5.07
C VAL A 222 3.27 11.36 5.94
N LYS A 223 4.29 11.84 6.66
CA LYS A 223 5.12 11.03 7.57
C LYS A 223 4.51 11.05 8.98
N VAL A 224 3.34 10.43 9.09
CA VAL A 224 2.45 10.47 10.26
C VAL A 224 3.15 10.13 11.58
N ASN A 225 3.01 11.00 12.57
CA ASN A 225 3.28 10.72 13.99
C ASN A 225 2.02 10.86 14.88
N HIS A 226 0.85 11.13 14.29
CA HIS A 226 -0.45 11.38 14.93
C HIS A 226 -0.50 12.68 15.76
N ALA A 227 0.31 13.68 15.40
CA ALA A 227 0.30 15.01 16.00
C ALA A 227 -0.36 16.03 15.05
N SER A 228 0.13 17.27 15.05
CA SER A 228 -0.42 18.39 14.25
C SER A 228 0.62 19.15 13.44
N ASP A 229 1.83 18.61 13.28
CA ASP A 229 2.91 19.25 12.53
C ASP A 229 2.58 19.32 11.03
N VAL A 230 2.87 20.49 10.43
CA VAL A 230 2.65 20.77 9.01
C VAL A 230 3.98 21.04 8.32
N TRP A 231 4.32 20.25 7.32
CA TRP A 231 5.46 20.52 6.46
C TRP A 231 5.05 21.39 5.27
N VAL A 232 5.73 22.53 5.12
CA VAL A 232 5.60 23.39 3.93
C VAL A 232 6.64 22.94 2.91
N LEU A 233 6.20 22.43 1.77
CA LEU A 233 7.12 21.98 0.71
C LEU A 233 8.04 23.13 0.27
N GLY A 234 9.30 22.79 0.03
CA GLY A 234 10.38 23.76 -0.22
C GLY A 234 11.15 24.17 1.03
N LYS A 235 10.65 23.88 2.23
CA LYS A 235 11.45 23.92 3.47
C LYS A 235 12.12 22.57 3.75
N PRO A 236 13.17 22.51 4.58
CA PRO A 236 13.76 21.25 5.01
C PRO A 236 12.69 20.29 5.53
N GLU A 237 12.69 19.06 5.00
CA GLU A 237 11.69 18.05 5.34
C GLU A 237 11.96 17.47 6.75
N PRO A 238 11.01 17.55 7.69
CA PRO A 238 11.17 16.94 9.00
C PRO A 238 11.05 15.42 8.92
N GLU A 239 11.48 14.75 10.00
CA GLU A 239 11.38 13.28 10.12
C GLU A 239 9.93 12.80 10.10
N SER A 240 9.03 13.56 10.72
CA SER A 240 7.60 13.28 10.77
C SER A 240 6.76 14.56 10.70
N TYR A 241 5.56 14.42 10.16
CA TYR A 241 4.54 15.45 10.02
C TYR A 241 3.22 14.80 9.60
N ASP A 242 2.11 15.38 10.05
CA ASP A 242 0.77 14.86 9.80
C ASP A 242 0.04 15.64 8.71
N SER A 243 0.64 16.73 8.22
CA SER A 243 0.12 17.50 7.11
C SER A 243 1.22 18.08 6.22
N MET A 244 0.89 18.32 4.96
CA MET A 244 1.72 19.04 3.99
C MET A 244 0.93 20.12 3.28
N VAL A 245 1.61 21.20 2.90
CA VAL A 245 1.05 22.27 2.06
C VAL A 245 2.06 22.72 1.00
N THR A 246 1.56 23.12 -0.18
CA THR A 246 2.39 23.60 -1.30
C THR A 246 1.59 24.40 -2.33
N ASP A 247 2.25 25.29 -3.07
CA ASP A 247 1.79 25.92 -4.31
C ASP A 247 2.51 25.36 -5.56
N GLN A 248 3.39 24.38 -5.38
CA GLN A 248 4.18 23.79 -6.46
C GLN A 248 3.36 22.79 -7.30
N THR A 249 3.49 22.87 -8.62
CA THR A 249 3.00 21.83 -9.56
C THR A 249 3.96 20.64 -9.59
N GLY A 250 3.56 19.56 -10.27
CA GLY A 250 4.42 18.37 -10.44
C GLY A 250 4.61 17.53 -9.17
N VAL A 251 3.82 17.78 -8.12
CA VAL A 251 3.79 16.99 -6.88
C VAL A 251 2.36 16.58 -6.53
N VAL A 252 2.19 15.36 -6.02
CA VAL A 252 0.89 14.85 -5.53
C VAL A 252 1.00 14.66 -4.03
N LEU A 253 0.24 15.43 -3.26
CA LEU A 253 0.17 15.30 -1.80
C LEU A 253 -0.83 14.20 -1.44
N ALA A 254 -0.50 13.37 -0.46
CA ALA A 254 -1.38 12.30 0.00
C ALA A 254 -1.46 12.18 1.53
N GLY A 255 -2.69 12.17 2.04
CA GLY A 255 -3.04 11.81 3.41
C GLY A 255 -3.44 10.34 3.46
N GLN A 256 -2.74 9.53 4.26
CA GLN A 256 -3.04 8.11 4.41
C GLN A 256 -4.10 7.88 5.50
N GLY A 257 -5.01 6.92 5.28
CA GLY A 257 -6.09 6.63 6.21
C GLY A 257 -6.57 5.18 6.12
N ALA A 258 -6.89 4.62 7.27
CA ALA A 258 -7.69 3.41 7.43
C ALA A 258 -8.38 3.53 8.78
N ASP A 259 -9.39 4.41 8.81
CA ASP A 259 -10.15 4.96 9.96
C ASP A 259 -9.81 6.41 10.32
N CYS A 260 -8.54 6.79 10.39
CA CYS A 260 -8.17 8.21 10.52
C CYS A 260 -8.58 8.98 9.26
N LEU A 261 -8.93 10.26 9.38
CA LEU A 261 -9.46 11.04 8.26
C LEU A 261 -8.32 11.52 7.33
N PRO A 262 -8.34 11.16 6.05
CA PRO A 262 -7.58 11.89 5.04
C PRO A 262 -8.33 13.18 4.70
N ILE A 263 -7.72 14.34 4.91
CA ILE A 263 -8.32 15.65 4.64
C ILE A 263 -7.55 16.36 3.54
N LEU A 264 -8.25 16.81 2.51
CA LEU A 264 -7.68 17.55 1.38
C LEU A 264 -8.12 19.01 1.45
N PHE A 265 -7.18 19.92 1.21
CA PHE A 265 -7.38 21.37 1.28
C PHE A 265 -6.96 22.00 -0.04
N ALA A 266 -7.76 22.91 -0.58
CA ALA A 266 -7.38 23.66 -1.77
C ALA A 266 -7.84 25.12 -1.67
N ASP A 267 -6.97 26.04 -2.04
CA ASP A 267 -7.32 27.44 -2.31
C ASP A 267 -7.27 27.66 -3.84
N PRO A 268 -8.42 27.81 -4.51
CA PRO A 268 -8.47 27.99 -5.96
C PRO A 268 -8.03 29.39 -6.41
N VAL A 269 -7.96 30.37 -5.51
CA VAL A 269 -7.53 31.74 -5.79
C VAL A 269 -6.01 31.81 -5.75
N LYS A 270 -5.39 31.29 -4.68
CA LYS A 270 -3.93 31.27 -4.50
C LYS A 270 -3.24 30.09 -5.16
N LYS A 271 -4.00 29.09 -5.63
CA LYS A 271 -3.48 27.83 -6.19
C LYS A 271 -2.57 27.08 -5.20
N VAL A 272 -3.04 27.00 -3.96
CA VAL A 272 -2.34 26.30 -2.88
C VAL A 272 -3.13 25.06 -2.53
N ILE A 273 -2.44 23.95 -2.31
CA ILE A 273 -3.03 22.68 -1.90
C ILE A 273 -2.44 22.21 -0.58
N GLY A 274 -3.19 21.38 0.14
CA GLY A 274 -2.73 20.68 1.33
C GLY A 274 -3.37 19.31 1.47
N ALA A 275 -2.69 18.42 2.17
CA ALA A 275 -3.21 17.11 2.56
C ALA A 275 -2.80 16.80 4.00
N ALA A 276 -3.77 16.37 4.82
CA ALA A 276 -3.55 16.01 6.21
C ALA A 276 -4.04 14.59 6.51
N HIS A 277 -3.37 13.95 7.45
CA HIS A 277 -3.86 12.81 8.21
C HIS A 277 -4.36 13.30 9.56
N ALA A 278 -5.65 13.10 9.84
CA ALA A 278 -6.24 13.44 11.12
C ALA A 278 -6.67 12.16 11.84
N GLY A 279 -5.82 11.64 12.73
CA GLY A 279 -6.24 10.69 13.76
C GLY A 279 -6.96 11.41 14.90
N TRP A 280 -7.40 10.67 15.93
CA TRP A 280 -8.09 11.27 17.08
C TRP A 280 -7.18 12.26 17.83
N ARG A 281 -5.91 11.91 18.05
CA ARG A 281 -4.91 12.80 18.69
C ARG A 281 -4.67 14.06 17.85
N GLY A 282 -4.36 13.88 16.56
CA GLY A 282 -4.15 14.99 15.64
C GLY A 282 -5.38 15.90 15.50
N THR A 283 -6.60 15.34 15.59
CA THR A 283 -7.85 16.11 15.61
C THR A 283 -7.93 17.01 16.85
N VAL A 284 -7.71 16.46 18.04
CA VAL A 284 -7.69 17.22 19.31
C VAL A 284 -6.58 18.29 19.28
N MET A 285 -5.42 17.96 18.71
CA MET A 285 -4.30 18.90 18.53
C MET A 285 -4.51 19.90 17.38
N GLY A 286 -5.61 19.79 16.63
CA GLY A 286 -5.97 20.74 15.58
C GLY A 286 -5.16 20.66 14.30
N VAL A 287 -4.73 19.47 13.84
CA VAL A 287 -3.98 19.32 12.58
C VAL A 287 -4.68 19.93 11.37
N ALA A 288 -6.01 19.82 11.30
CA ALA A 288 -6.78 20.43 10.21
C ALA A 288 -6.70 21.96 10.24
N THR A 289 -6.83 22.57 11.43
CA THR A 289 -6.70 24.02 11.59
C THR A 289 -5.26 24.51 11.41
N ALA A 290 -4.27 23.72 11.85
CA ALA A 290 -2.85 24.01 11.62
C ALA A 290 -2.52 24.00 10.12
N THR A 291 -3.13 23.10 9.35
CA THR A 291 -2.97 23.03 7.89
C THR A 291 -3.49 24.30 7.22
N VAL A 292 -4.70 24.72 7.58
CA VAL A 292 -5.31 25.96 7.08
C VAL A 292 -4.45 27.18 7.47
N ASP A 293 -3.95 27.21 8.71
CA ASP A 293 -3.07 28.30 9.18
C ASP A 293 -1.74 28.34 8.43
N ALA A 294 -1.18 27.18 8.08
CA ALA A 294 0.01 27.10 7.26
C ALA A 294 -0.25 27.64 5.84
N MET A 295 -1.41 27.33 5.24
CA MET A 295 -1.81 27.89 3.93
C MET A 295 -1.91 29.42 3.98
N VAL A 296 -2.60 29.95 5.00
CA VAL A 296 -2.77 31.41 5.19
C VAL A 296 -1.43 32.09 5.44
N THR A 297 -0.64 31.58 6.39
CA THR A 297 0.59 32.25 6.84
C THR A 297 1.71 32.19 5.80
N ASN A 298 1.85 31.07 5.07
CA ASN A 298 2.97 30.88 4.15
C ASN A 298 2.66 31.29 2.71
N PHE A 299 1.38 31.26 2.30
CA PHE A 299 0.98 31.53 0.90
C PHE A 299 -0.04 32.66 0.77
N GLY A 300 -0.50 33.25 1.88
CA GLY A 300 -1.44 34.36 1.87
C GLY A 300 -2.86 33.96 1.46
N CYS A 301 -3.22 32.69 1.61
CA CYS A 301 -4.60 32.21 1.47
C CYS A 301 -5.55 32.97 2.41
N ARG A 302 -6.84 32.97 2.08
CA ARG A 302 -7.89 33.44 2.98
C ARG A 302 -8.68 32.25 3.47
N TYR A 303 -9.01 32.23 4.77
CA TYR A 303 -9.83 31.17 5.36
C TYR A 303 -11.12 30.88 4.58
N GLY A 304 -11.80 31.94 4.13
CA GLY A 304 -13.04 31.83 3.36
C GLY A 304 -12.87 31.35 1.91
N ASP A 305 -11.66 31.38 1.35
CA ASP A 305 -11.40 30.90 -0.02
C ASP A 305 -11.00 29.41 -0.04
N ILE A 306 -10.62 28.85 1.12
CA ILE A 306 -10.16 27.46 1.22
C ILE A 306 -11.36 26.51 1.20
N VAL A 307 -11.32 25.56 0.26
CA VAL A 307 -12.23 24.42 0.22
C VAL A 307 -11.57 23.20 0.85
N VAL A 308 -12.36 22.41 1.57
CA VAL A 308 -11.92 21.23 2.30
C VAL A 308 -12.77 20.03 1.90
N ALA A 309 -12.14 18.90 1.63
CA ALA A 309 -12.81 17.62 1.45
C ALA A 309 -12.30 16.61 2.47
N VAL A 310 -13.22 15.96 3.18
CA VAL A 310 -12.89 14.94 4.18
C VAL A 310 -13.23 13.57 3.62
N GLY A 311 -12.22 12.72 3.44
CA GLY A 311 -12.39 11.41 2.83
C GLY A 311 -12.92 10.33 3.77
N PRO A 312 -13.04 9.08 3.29
CA PRO A 312 -13.48 7.93 4.07
C PRO A 312 -12.69 7.79 5.38
N SER A 313 -13.41 7.69 6.49
CA SER A 313 -12.86 7.55 7.84
C SER A 313 -13.78 6.68 8.69
N VAL A 314 -13.38 6.35 9.92
CA VAL A 314 -14.30 5.67 10.84
C VAL A 314 -15.40 6.66 11.27
N GLY A 315 -16.64 6.21 11.24
CA GLY A 315 -17.78 6.99 11.69
C GLY A 315 -18.03 6.83 13.20
N VAL A 316 -18.83 7.75 13.75
CA VAL A 316 -19.31 7.68 15.15
C VAL A 316 -20.01 6.35 15.46
N CYS A 317 -20.58 5.68 14.47
CA CYS A 317 -21.20 4.36 14.60
C CYS A 317 -20.23 3.22 14.98
N CYS A 318 -18.91 3.42 14.84
CA CYS A 318 -17.91 2.38 15.08
C CYS A 318 -16.73 2.85 15.94
N PHE A 319 -16.48 4.16 16.02
CA PHE A 319 -15.33 4.68 16.73
C PHE A 319 -15.66 4.95 18.19
N THR A 320 -14.95 4.27 19.09
CA THR A 320 -15.05 4.51 20.53
C THR A 320 -13.67 4.85 21.10
N LEU A 321 -13.68 5.60 22.19
CA LEU A 321 -12.49 5.91 23.00
C LEU A 321 -12.75 5.61 24.47
N ASP A 322 -11.70 5.64 25.29
CA ASP A 322 -11.90 5.62 26.74
C ASP A 322 -12.50 6.96 27.19
N ARG A 323 -13.29 6.96 28.27
CA ARG A 323 -14.04 8.15 28.72
C ARG A 323 -13.17 9.41 28.90
N GLU A 324 -11.94 9.24 29.41
CA GLU A 324 -10.99 10.34 29.57
C GLU A 324 -10.60 10.98 28.23
N GLN A 325 -10.32 10.15 27.21
CA GLN A 325 -9.97 10.61 25.86
C GLN A 325 -11.18 11.22 25.13
N ALA A 326 -12.38 10.70 25.37
CA ALA A 326 -13.61 11.26 24.79
C ALA A 326 -13.93 12.65 25.35
N ALA A 327 -13.50 12.98 26.58
CA ALA A 327 -13.74 14.30 27.17
C ALA A 327 -13.10 15.47 26.39
N ASP A 328 -11.98 15.22 25.71
CA ASP A 328 -11.35 16.21 24.82
C ASP A 328 -12.28 16.61 23.66
N PHE A 329 -13.08 15.65 23.16
CA PHE A 329 -14.04 15.90 22.07
C PHE A 329 -15.28 16.65 22.56
N ILE A 330 -15.74 16.42 23.78
CA ILE A 330 -16.83 17.21 24.40
C ILE A 330 -16.43 18.69 24.49
N SER A 331 -15.16 18.96 24.81
CA SER A 331 -14.61 20.32 24.87
C SER A 331 -14.57 21.01 23.51
N ILE A 332 -14.49 20.22 22.41
CA ILE A 332 -14.67 20.74 21.05
C ILE A 332 -16.16 21.03 20.83
N HIS A 333 -17.03 20.04 20.96
CA HIS A 333 -18.48 20.19 20.85
C HIS A 333 -19.20 19.04 21.58
N PRO A 334 -20.27 19.29 22.35
CA PRO A 334 -20.95 18.23 23.11
C PRO A 334 -21.44 17.08 22.22
N ASP A 335 -21.99 17.39 21.05
CA ASP A 335 -22.48 16.36 20.11
C ASP A 335 -21.37 15.50 19.47
N CYS A 336 -20.09 15.83 19.68
CA CYS A 336 -18.99 14.94 19.27
C CYS A 336 -18.97 13.63 20.08
N VAL A 337 -19.65 13.58 21.23
CA VAL A 337 -19.76 12.39 22.07
C VAL A 337 -21.25 12.17 22.42
N PRO A 338 -21.99 11.40 21.62
CA PRO A 338 -23.44 11.24 21.81
C PRO A 338 -23.82 10.45 23.08
N ASP A 339 -22.91 9.65 23.64
CA ASP A 339 -23.11 8.78 24.80
C ASP A 339 -22.02 8.97 25.89
N PRO A 340 -21.86 10.18 26.46
CA PRO A 340 -20.71 10.54 27.31
C PRO A 340 -20.66 9.79 28.65
N GLU A 341 -21.76 9.15 29.05
CA GLU A 341 -21.85 8.32 30.26
C GLU A 341 -21.38 6.88 30.04
N SER A 342 -21.14 6.46 28.80
CA SER A 342 -20.57 5.14 28.47
C SER A 342 -19.15 5.00 29.04
N ALA A 343 -18.77 3.78 29.41
CA ALA A 343 -17.37 3.48 29.76
C ALA A 343 -16.44 3.62 28.54
N ARG A 344 -16.99 3.39 27.35
CA ARG A 344 -16.33 3.51 26.04
C ARG A 344 -17.23 4.33 25.12
N PRO A 345 -17.29 5.67 25.29
CA PRO A 345 -18.14 6.51 24.47
C PRO A 345 -17.79 6.44 22.99
N HIS A 346 -18.81 6.58 22.15
CA HIS A 346 -18.64 6.82 20.73
C HIS A 346 -18.15 8.25 20.50
N VAL A 347 -17.29 8.43 19.51
CA VAL A 347 -16.69 9.72 19.20
C VAL A 347 -16.85 10.04 17.73
N ASP A 348 -17.45 11.20 17.45
CA ASP A 348 -17.60 11.75 16.11
C ASP A 348 -16.39 12.64 15.75
N ILE A 349 -15.35 11.99 15.21
CA ILE A 349 -14.12 12.67 14.78
C ILE A 349 -14.35 13.57 13.55
N LEU A 350 -15.39 13.28 12.76
CA LEU A 350 -15.75 14.05 11.59
C LEU A 350 -16.36 15.39 12.01
N LEU A 351 -17.35 15.34 12.92
CA LEU A 351 -17.96 16.53 13.49
C LEU A 351 -16.92 17.41 14.19
N ALA A 352 -16.00 16.81 14.95
CA ALA A 352 -14.93 17.55 15.62
C ALA A 352 -14.07 18.36 14.63
N ASN A 353 -13.59 17.74 13.54
CA ASN A 353 -12.83 18.44 12.51
C ASN A 353 -13.67 19.52 11.82
N ARG A 354 -14.95 19.25 11.50
CA ARG A 354 -15.86 20.23 10.90
C ARG A 354 -16.02 21.47 11.79
N VAL A 355 -16.28 21.28 13.08
CA VAL A 355 -16.42 22.37 14.07
C VAL A 355 -15.13 23.18 14.19
N LEU A 356 -13.98 22.52 14.28
CA LEU A 356 -12.68 23.20 14.38
C LEU A 356 -12.38 24.05 13.14
N LEU A 357 -12.63 23.51 11.94
CA LEU A 357 -12.43 24.23 10.67
C LEU A 357 -13.35 25.45 10.56
N GLN A 358 -14.63 25.30 10.91
CA GLN A 358 -15.60 26.40 10.90
C GLN A 358 -15.21 27.50 11.90
N ARG A 359 -14.83 27.13 13.12
CA ARG A 359 -14.33 28.09 14.13
C ARG A 359 -13.07 28.82 13.67
N ARG A 360 -12.23 28.17 12.86
CA ARG A 360 -11.03 28.80 12.30
C ARG A 360 -11.32 29.77 11.16
N GLY A 361 -12.50 29.67 10.54
CA GLY A 361 -12.99 30.60 9.52
C GLY A 361 -13.21 29.98 8.14
N VAL A 362 -13.09 28.66 7.99
CA VAL A 362 -13.50 27.96 6.76
C VAL A 362 -15.02 27.97 6.69
N LEU A 363 -15.57 28.36 5.54
CA LEU A 363 -17.02 28.46 5.38
C LEU A 363 -17.68 27.08 5.44
N PRO A 364 -18.84 26.91 6.12
CA PRO A 364 -19.55 25.64 6.18
C PRO A 364 -19.83 25.00 4.81
N GLU A 365 -20.17 25.81 3.81
CA GLU A 365 -20.41 25.43 2.41
C GLU A 365 -19.14 25.05 1.64
N HIS A 366 -17.96 25.35 2.20
CA HIS A 366 -16.65 24.98 1.65
C HIS A 366 -16.09 23.68 2.26
N ILE A 367 -16.82 23.03 3.16
CA ILE A 367 -16.42 21.75 3.77
C ILE A 367 -17.31 20.63 3.22
N HIS A 368 -16.74 19.78 2.37
CA HIS A 368 -17.40 18.59 1.86
C HIS A 368 -17.08 17.38 2.73
N ASP A 369 -18.10 16.95 3.46
CA ASP A 369 -18.16 15.73 4.24
C ASP A 369 -19.57 15.13 4.13
N ASN A 370 -19.86 14.07 4.89
CA ASN A 370 -21.17 13.43 4.89
C ASN A 370 -22.25 14.15 5.73
N MET A 371 -21.99 15.36 6.25
CA MET A 371 -22.99 16.16 6.98
C MET A 371 -23.86 17.01 6.05
N ASP A 372 -23.42 17.25 4.81
CA ASP A 372 -24.21 17.90 3.76
C ASP A 372 -24.91 16.84 2.90
N ALA A 373 -26.17 16.53 3.25
CA ALA A 373 -26.98 15.55 2.53
C ALA A 373 -27.36 15.97 1.09
N THR A 374 -27.05 17.20 0.67
CA THR A 374 -27.31 17.65 -0.70
C THR A 374 -26.24 17.21 -1.69
N ARG A 375 -25.13 16.63 -1.21
CA ARG A 375 -23.99 16.19 -2.02
C ARG A 375 -23.81 14.67 -1.98
N PRO A 376 -23.17 14.09 -3.01
CA PRO A 376 -22.78 12.68 -2.96
C PRO A 376 -21.84 12.41 -1.78
N PRO A 377 -21.98 11.27 -1.08
CA PRO A 377 -21.15 10.96 0.07
C PRO A 377 -19.68 10.78 -0.31
N VAL A 378 -18.80 11.36 0.50
CA VAL A 378 -17.34 11.37 0.32
C VAL A 378 -16.61 10.86 1.57
N THR A 379 -17.31 10.73 2.71
CA THR A 379 -16.77 10.29 4.00
C THR A 379 -17.45 9.01 4.53
N PRO A 380 -17.70 7.95 3.74
CA PRO A 380 -18.33 6.73 4.23
C PRO A 380 -17.53 6.10 5.38
N CYS A 381 -18.22 5.47 6.33
CA CYS A 381 -17.57 4.78 7.45
C CYS A 381 -16.71 3.62 6.94
N THR A 382 -15.40 3.68 7.12
CA THR A 382 -14.43 2.67 6.66
C THR A 382 -14.65 1.30 7.31
N SER A 383 -15.05 1.28 8.57
CA SER A 383 -15.35 0.05 9.31
C SER A 383 -16.62 -0.64 8.79
N CYS A 384 -17.69 0.12 8.57
CA CYS A 384 -18.98 -0.41 8.07
C CYS A 384 -18.96 -0.87 6.61
N ASN A 385 -18.00 -0.42 5.81
CA ASN A 385 -17.94 -0.68 4.36
C ASN A 385 -16.69 -1.52 4.01
N PRO A 386 -16.64 -2.82 4.40
CA PRO A 386 -15.47 -3.67 4.23
C PRO A 386 -15.11 -3.99 2.79
N ASP A 387 -16.07 -3.95 1.88
CA ASP A 387 -15.83 -4.19 0.46
C ASP A 387 -15.10 -3.02 -0.21
N ASP A 388 -15.29 -1.81 0.31
CA ASP A 388 -14.76 -0.57 -0.26
C ASP A 388 -13.51 -0.05 0.46
N PHE A 389 -13.34 -0.29 1.77
CA PHE A 389 -12.26 0.34 2.54
C PHE A 389 -11.53 -0.59 3.51
N PHE A 390 -10.26 -0.29 3.75
CA PHE A 390 -9.52 -0.85 4.88
C PHE A 390 -9.89 -0.12 6.18
N SER A 391 -9.85 -0.85 7.30
CA SER A 391 -10.15 -0.31 8.63
C SER A 391 -9.30 -1.00 9.67
N HIS A 392 -8.56 -0.23 10.47
CA HIS A 392 -7.82 -0.73 11.62
C HIS A 392 -8.74 -1.18 12.76
N VAL A 393 -9.82 -0.45 13.03
CA VAL A 393 -10.86 -0.76 14.01
C VAL A 393 -11.48 -2.12 13.73
N ARG A 394 -11.72 -2.45 12.46
CA ARG A 394 -12.25 -3.76 12.04
C ARG A 394 -11.17 -4.83 11.92
N ASP A 395 -10.06 -4.54 11.24
CA ASP A 395 -9.10 -5.54 10.76
C ASP A 395 -7.87 -5.72 11.69
N GLY A 396 -7.73 -4.89 12.73
CA GLY A 396 -6.65 -4.96 13.71
C GLY A 396 -5.29 -4.46 13.16
N LEU A 397 -4.18 -5.04 13.64
CA LEU A 397 -2.83 -4.51 13.42
C LEU A 397 -2.27 -4.70 12.00
N ASN A 398 -2.78 -5.69 11.26
CA ASN A 398 -2.31 -5.99 9.90
C ASN A 398 -3.38 -5.57 8.90
N PHE A 399 -3.49 -4.28 8.61
CA PHE A 399 -4.52 -3.70 7.75
C PHE A 399 -3.90 -3.00 6.53
N GLY A 400 -4.63 -2.97 5.41
CA GLY A 400 -4.27 -2.16 4.24
C GLY A 400 -4.51 -0.68 4.48
N THR A 401 -4.09 0.18 3.58
CA THR A 401 -4.23 1.63 3.77
C THR A 401 -4.64 2.28 2.46
N GLN A 402 -5.74 3.05 2.51
CA GLN A 402 -6.17 3.94 1.44
C GLN A 402 -5.55 5.33 1.62
N VAL A 403 -5.62 6.16 0.59
CA VAL A 403 -5.15 7.55 0.63
C VAL A 403 -6.16 8.52 0.04
N GLY A 404 -6.24 9.71 0.62
CA GLY A 404 -6.70 10.90 -0.09
C GLY A 404 -5.52 11.55 -0.78
N PHE A 405 -5.67 11.94 -2.04
CA PHE A 405 -4.60 12.52 -2.86
C PHE A 405 -5.07 13.78 -3.59
N LEU A 406 -4.16 14.75 -3.77
CA LEU A 406 -4.43 16.05 -4.37
C LEU A 406 -3.19 16.62 -5.08
N TRP A 407 -3.37 17.21 -6.26
CA TRP A 407 -2.31 17.91 -7.00
C TRP A 407 -2.86 19.10 -7.80
N ILE A 408 -1.97 20.01 -8.19
CA ILE A 408 -2.26 21.12 -9.08
C ILE A 408 -2.06 20.64 -10.52
N LYS A 409 -3.10 20.73 -11.38
CA LYS A 409 -2.98 20.37 -12.79
C LYS A 409 -2.22 21.44 -13.56
N GLU A 410 -1.41 21.02 -14.52
CA GLU A 410 -0.76 21.96 -15.43
C GLU A 410 -1.79 22.53 -16.41
N SER A 411 -1.61 23.81 -16.78
CA SER A 411 -2.50 24.49 -17.72
C SER A 411 -2.31 23.94 -19.13
N GLY A 412 -2.97 22.83 -19.44
CA GLY A 412 -2.85 22.11 -20.72
C GLY A 412 -3.40 20.68 -20.71
N GLU A 413 -3.57 20.05 -19.54
CA GLU A 413 -4.11 18.71 -19.40
C GLU A 413 -5.65 18.70 -19.38
N GLN A 414 -6.27 19.09 -20.49
CA GLN A 414 -7.61 18.58 -20.79
C GLN A 414 -7.44 17.18 -21.40
N VAL A 415 -7.37 16.17 -20.54
CA VAL A 415 -7.46 14.77 -21.01
C VAL A 415 -8.89 14.55 -21.47
N SER A 416 -9.07 14.52 -22.80
CA SER A 416 -10.31 14.12 -23.46
C SER A 416 -10.73 12.73 -22.96
N ALA A 417 -11.94 12.63 -22.40
CA ALA A 417 -12.57 11.35 -22.14
C ALA A 417 -12.66 10.53 -23.45
N PRO A 418 -12.46 9.21 -23.43
CA PRO A 418 -12.60 8.41 -24.63
C PRO A 418 -14.07 8.42 -25.07
N GLU A 419 -14.34 9.07 -26.21
CA GLU A 419 -15.62 8.93 -26.90
C GLU A 419 -15.85 7.46 -27.22
N SER A 420 -16.98 6.94 -26.77
CA SER A 420 -17.46 5.62 -27.15
C SER A 420 -17.75 5.62 -28.65
N GLN A 421 -16.87 5.00 -29.42
CA GLN A 421 -17.19 4.62 -30.79
C GLN A 421 -18.31 3.57 -30.77
N MET A 422 -19.56 4.02 -30.88
CA MET A 422 -20.65 3.19 -31.38
C MET A 422 -20.38 2.92 -32.86
N GLY A 423 -19.70 1.79 -33.10
CA GLY A 423 -19.56 1.18 -34.42
C GLY A 423 -20.93 0.76 -34.97
N GLN A 424 -21.13 1.12 -36.23
CA GLN A 424 -22.22 0.69 -37.09
C GLN A 424 -22.32 -0.85 -37.18
N GLN A 425 -23.55 -1.37 -37.12
CA GLN A 425 -24.03 -2.56 -37.83
C GLN A 425 -25.43 -2.16 -38.34
N GLY A 426 -25.85 -2.24 -39.59
CA GLY A 426 -25.38 -3.05 -40.72
C GLY A 426 -26.52 -3.92 -41.25
N GLY A 427 -27.48 -3.32 -41.98
CA GLY A 427 -28.29 -3.98 -43.05
C GLY A 427 -29.33 -5.06 -42.65
N PRO A 428 -30.18 -5.51 -43.61
CA PRO A 428 -30.12 -5.30 -45.07
C PRO A 428 -31.13 -4.29 -45.64
#